data_AF-A0A925AB86-F1
#
_entry.id   AF-A0A925AB86-F1
#
_cell.length_a   1.000
_cell.length_b   1.000
_cell.length_c   1.000
_cell.angle_alpha   90.00
_cell.angle_beta   90.00
_cell.angle_gamma   90.00
#
_symmetry.space_group_name_H-M   'P 1'
#
loop_
_entity.id
_entity.type
_entity.pdbx_description
1 polymer ?
#
loop_
_entity_poly.entity_id
_entity_poly.type
_entity_poly.pdbx_seq_one_letter_code
_entity_poly.pdbx_strand_id
1 'polypeptide(L)'
;MSLFFDAEWFDAKLAARRLDRTALAIALGLEPGDLHRVFTNERAPSAEELNICASVLGADIIEVTLKSGVAAREPAAQSEDPTDRLAGIEARLDAIDSWLAEFETGKKSA
;
A
#
# COMPACT_ATOMS: atom_id res chain seq x y z
N MET A 1 -3.49 -0.36 18.74
CA MET A 1 -2.08 -0.43 19.15
C MET A 1 -1.27 -0.11 17.91
N SER A 2 -0.49 0.98 17.88
CA SER A 2 0.39 1.24 16.74
C SER A 2 1.58 0.29 16.82
N LEU A 3 1.87 -0.39 15.73
CA LEU A 3 3.17 -1.04 15.55
C LEU A 3 4.15 0.10 15.27
N PHE A 4 5.25 0.17 16.02
CA PHE A 4 6.33 1.12 15.74
C PHE A 4 7.32 0.47 14.77
N PHE A 5 8.05 1.28 14.01
CA PHE A 5 9.16 0.80 13.20
C PHE A 5 10.19 0.04 14.06
N ASP A 6 10.47 -1.22 13.70
CA ASP A 6 11.39 -2.13 14.39
C ASP A 6 12.80 -2.00 13.79
N ALA A 7 13.51 -0.94 14.16
CA ALA A 7 14.83 -0.63 13.63
C ALA A 7 15.87 -1.73 13.92
N GLU A 8 15.77 -2.39 15.08
CA GLU A 8 16.67 -3.47 15.47
C GLU A 8 16.49 -4.70 14.57
N TRP A 9 15.25 -5.05 14.23
CA TRP A 9 14.97 -6.13 13.29
C TRP A 9 15.50 -5.82 11.88
N PHE A 10 15.34 -4.57 11.40
CA PHE A 10 15.89 -4.15 10.11
C PHE A 10 17.42 -4.27 10.10
N ASP A 11 18.09 -3.77 11.15
CA ASP A 11 19.55 -3.85 11.27
C ASP A 11 20.05 -5.29 11.33
N ALA A 12 19.35 -6.17 12.06
CA ALA A 12 19.70 -7.58 12.13
C ALA A 12 19.58 -8.27 10.76
N LYS A 13 18.51 -7.99 10.00
CA LYS A 13 18.31 -8.55 8.65
C LYS A 13 19.34 -8.04 7.63
N LEU A 14 19.77 -6.78 7.76
CA LEU A 14 20.86 -6.20 6.97
C LEU A 14 22.21 -6.83 7.34
N ALA A 15 22.54 -6.91 8.63
CA ALA A 15 23.80 -7.48 9.11
C ALA A 15 23.97 -8.97 8.75
N ALA A 16 22.88 -9.74 8.78
CA ALA A 16 22.85 -11.13 8.30
C ALA A 16 23.27 -11.26 6.83
N ARG A 17 23.11 -10.19 6.04
CA ARG A 17 23.48 -10.09 4.62
C ARG A 17 24.75 -9.29 4.37
N ARG A 18 25.47 -8.89 5.41
CA ARG A 18 26.65 -8.00 5.34
C ARG A 18 26.32 -6.65 4.69
N LEU A 19 25.10 -6.17 4.88
CA LEU A 19 24.64 -4.85 4.48
C LEU A 19 24.50 -3.94 5.71
N ASP A 20 24.51 -2.64 5.46
CA ASP A 20 24.23 -1.61 6.45
C ASP A 20 23.08 -0.70 5.98
N ARG A 21 22.72 0.29 6.81
CA ARG A 21 21.66 1.24 6.47
C ARG A 21 22.02 2.12 5.27
N THR A 22 23.29 2.37 5.00
CA THR A 22 23.72 3.12 3.82
C THR A 22 23.44 2.33 2.54
N ALA A 23 23.72 1.03 2.53
CA ALA A 23 23.36 0.16 1.41
C ALA A 23 21.83 0.11 1.20
N LEU A 24 21.04 0.10 2.28
CA LEU A 24 19.59 0.16 2.18
C LEU A 24 19.11 1.51 1.60
N ALA A 25 19.68 2.64 2.04
CA ALA A 25 19.35 3.97 1.50
C ALA A 25 19.59 4.03 0.00
N ILE A 26 20.75 3.53 -0.46
CA ILE A 26 21.11 3.47 -1.88
C ILE A 26 20.11 2.61 -2.65
N ALA A 27 19.73 1.44 -2.14
CA ALA A 27 18.76 0.56 -2.80
C ALA A 27 17.38 1.20 -2.93
N LEU A 28 16.99 2.03 -1.96
CA LEU A 28 15.73 2.77 -1.96
C LEU A 28 15.79 4.08 -2.77
N GLY A 29 16.97 4.48 -3.25
CA GLY A 29 17.16 5.79 -3.88
C GLY A 29 16.92 6.96 -2.92
N LEU A 30 17.11 6.73 -1.62
CA LEU A 30 16.90 7.73 -0.57
C LEU A 30 18.22 8.35 -0.12
N GLU A 31 18.17 9.64 0.20
CA GLU A 31 19.23 10.30 0.96
C GLU A 31 19.27 9.77 2.40
N PRO A 32 20.43 9.82 3.09
CA PRO A 32 20.55 9.33 4.46
C PRO A 32 19.56 9.95 5.46
N GLY A 33 19.24 11.24 5.26
CA GLY A 33 18.26 11.95 6.09
C GLY A 33 16.84 11.43 5.91
N ASP A 34 16.44 11.07 4.69
CA ASP A 34 15.11 10.52 4.43
C ASP A 34 14.96 9.11 4.96
N LEU A 35 16.02 8.27 4.83
CA LEU A 35 16.03 6.97 5.48
C LEU A 35 15.94 7.10 7.01
N HIS A 36 16.64 8.07 7.59
CA HIS A 36 16.54 8.34 9.03
C HIS A 36 15.11 8.65 9.45
N ARG A 37 14.41 9.52 8.71
CA ARG A 37 13.01 9.88 8.98
C ARG A 37 12.06 8.68 8.89
N VAL A 38 12.34 7.71 8.01
CA VAL A 38 11.59 6.43 7.98
C VAL A 38 11.84 5.63 9.25
N PHE A 39 13.11 5.47 9.65
CA PHE A 39 13.49 4.69 10.83
C PHE A 39 13.04 5.31 12.16
N THR A 40 12.85 6.63 12.21
CA THR A 40 12.32 7.35 13.39
C THR A 40 10.80 7.47 13.39
N ASN A 41 10.09 6.93 12.39
CA ASN A 41 8.64 7.13 12.15
C ASN A 41 8.24 8.59 11.91
N GLU A 42 9.16 9.47 11.52
CA GLU A 42 8.85 10.84 11.07
C GLU A 42 8.30 10.88 9.64
N ARG A 43 8.44 9.78 8.89
CA ARG A 43 7.92 9.57 7.54
C ARG A 43 7.49 8.11 7.37
N ALA A 44 6.35 7.87 6.72
CA ALA A 44 5.96 6.53 6.32
C ALA A 44 6.74 6.08 5.07
N PRO A 45 7.13 4.79 4.96
CA PRO A 45 7.67 4.25 3.72
C PRO A 45 6.54 4.03 2.69
N SER A 46 6.86 4.21 1.41
CA SER A 46 5.93 3.92 0.31
C SER A 46 5.79 2.41 0.06
N ALA A 47 4.75 2.00 -0.69
CA ALA A 47 4.58 0.60 -1.07
C ALA A 47 5.77 0.07 -1.91
N GLU A 48 6.34 0.90 -2.77
CA GLU A 48 7.52 0.56 -3.56
C GLU A 48 8.76 0.36 -2.67
N GLU A 49 8.98 1.28 -1.73
CA GLU A 49 10.07 1.20 -0.75
C GLU A 49 9.97 -0.07 0.12
N LEU A 50 8.75 -0.44 0.55
CA LEU A 50 8.53 -1.69 1.29
C LEU A 50 8.86 -2.94 0.45
N ASN A 51 8.53 -2.95 -0.85
CA ASN A 51 8.88 -4.06 -1.74
C ASN A 51 10.39 -4.17 -1.97
N ILE A 52 11.08 -3.04 -2.12
CA ILE A 52 12.54 -2.99 -2.20
C ILE A 52 13.15 -3.49 -0.89
N CYS A 53 12.62 -3.07 0.26
CA CYS A 53 13.05 -3.58 1.56
C CYS A 53 12.87 -5.10 1.66
N ALA A 54 11.72 -5.66 1.25
CA ALA A 54 11.50 -7.11 1.22
C ALA A 54 12.54 -7.84 0.37
N SER A 55 12.88 -7.28 -0.79
CA SER A 55 13.90 -7.83 -1.69
C SER A 55 15.30 -7.77 -1.06
N VAL A 56 15.72 -6.61 -0.56
CA VAL A 56 17.06 -6.40 0.06
C VAL A 56 17.22 -7.24 1.32
N LEU A 57 16.19 -7.27 2.17
CA LEU A 57 16.17 -8.00 3.43
C LEU A 57 15.82 -9.48 3.25
N GLY A 58 15.60 -9.94 2.01
CA GLY A 58 15.10 -11.27 1.65
C GLY A 58 14.11 -11.81 2.68
N ALA A 59 13.08 -11.01 2.93
CA ALA A 59 12.02 -11.25 3.90
C ALA A 59 10.67 -11.13 3.18
N ASP A 60 9.64 -11.72 3.76
CA ASP A 60 8.29 -11.62 3.21
C ASP A 60 7.75 -10.18 3.34
N ILE A 61 7.00 -9.71 2.34
CA ILE A 61 6.45 -8.36 2.33
C ILE A 61 5.51 -8.09 3.52
N ILE A 62 4.79 -9.12 4.01
CA ILE A 62 3.94 -9.01 5.19
C ILE A 62 4.79 -8.83 6.45
N GLU A 63 5.90 -9.56 6.57
CA GLU A 63 6.85 -9.40 7.69
C GLU A 63 7.43 -7.98 7.68
N VAL A 64 7.89 -7.50 6.53
CA VAL A 64 8.45 -6.14 6.38
C VAL A 64 7.40 -5.09 6.72
N THR A 65 6.18 -5.20 6.21
CA THR A 65 5.11 -4.23 6.47
C THR A 65 4.78 -4.16 7.97
N LEU A 66 4.69 -5.32 8.63
CA LEU A 66 4.46 -5.43 10.06
C LEU A 66 5.59 -4.76 10.86
N LYS A 67 6.84 -5.02 10.47
CA LYS A 67 8.04 -4.50 11.13
C LYS A 67 8.31 -3.03 10.84
N SER A 68 7.82 -2.50 9.72
CA SER A 68 7.87 -1.08 9.41
C SER A 68 6.86 -0.24 10.21
N GLY A 69 6.04 -0.86 11.07
CA GLY A 69 5.03 -0.14 11.83
C GLY A 69 3.84 0.34 10.98
N VAL A 70 3.72 -0.12 9.73
CA VAL A 70 2.63 0.25 8.83
C VAL A 70 1.40 -0.56 9.19
N ALA A 71 0.71 -0.15 10.26
CA ALA A 71 -0.61 -0.64 10.60
C ALA A 71 -1.65 0.00 9.64
N ALA A 72 -1.64 -0.43 8.38
CA ALA A 72 -2.61 -0.06 7.35
C ALA A 72 -2.99 1.43 7.31
N ARG A 73 -2.14 2.31 6.77
CA ARG A 73 -2.59 3.59 6.22
C ARG A 73 -1.72 4.01 5.03
N GLU A 74 -2.18 3.66 3.84
CA GLU A 74 -2.67 4.64 2.87
C GLU A 74 -3.71 3.90 1.99
N PRO A 75 -4.95 4.39 1.83
CA PRO A 75 -5.66 4.06 0.59
C PRO A 75 -4.73 4.50 -0.53
N ALA A 76 -4.52 3.63 -1.52
CA ALA A 76 -3.82 3.97 -2.75
C ALA A 76 -4.20 5.39 -3.14
N ALA A 77 -3.20 6.22 -3.48
CA ALA A 77 -3.36 7.61 -3.91
C ALA A 77 -4.74 7.79 -4.53
N GLN A 78 -5.60 8.59 -3.89
CA GLN A 78 -6.93 8.90 -4.39
C GLN A 78 -6.77 9.58 -5.75
N SER A 79 -6.68 8.76 -6.79
CA SER A 79 -6.75 9.13 -8.20
C SER A 79 -8.13 8.80 -8.73
N GLU A 80 -9.13 8.85 -7.86
CA GLU A 80 -10.55 8.99 -8.19
C GLU A 80 -11.13 9.88 -7.09
N ASP A 81 -11.65 11.05 -7.46
CA ASP A 81 -12.44 11.87 -6.54
C ASP A 81 -13.55 10.97 -5.97
N PRO A 82 -13.79 10.95 -4.65
CA PRO A 82 -14.90 10.17 -4.07
C PRO A 82 -16.25 10.47 -4.75
N THR A 83 -16.40 11.67 -5.33
CA THR A 83 -17.53 12.08 -6.17
C THR A 83 -17.57 11.34 -7.51
N ASP A 84 -16.43 11.18 -8.19
CA ASP A 84 -16.33 10.44 -9.47
C ASP A 84 -16.66 8.95 -9.27
N ARG A 85 -16.17 8.38 -8.17
CA ARG A 85 -16.48 7.00 -7.81
C ARG A 85 -17.96 6.81 -7.52
N LEU A 86 -18.58 7.75 -6.80
CA LEU A 86 -20.01 7.71 -6.50
C LEU A 86 -20.85 7.83 -7.78
N ALA A 87 -20.52 8.78 -8.66
CA ALA A 87 -21.16 8.95 -9.96
C ALA A 87 -21.04 7.69 -10.85
N GLY A 88 -19.88 7.02 -10.83
CA GLY A 88 -19.67 5.76 -11.54
C GLY A 88 -20.49 4.59 -10.98
N ILE A 89 -20.76 4.58 -9.67
CA ILE A 89 -21.63 3.59 -9.03
C ILE A 89 -23.10 3.86 -9.38
N GLU A 90 -23.54 5.12 -9.33
CA GLU A 90 -24.91 5.54 -9.68
C GLU A 90 -25.23 5.21 -11.14
N ALA A 91 -24.33 5.52 -12.08
CA ALA A 91 -24.52 5.21 -13.49
C ALA A 91 -24.63 3.69 -13.78
N ARG A 92 -23.90 2.87 -13.00
CA ARG A 92 -24.01 1.40 -13.10
C ARG A 92 -25.33 0.89 -12.54
N LEU A 93 -25.85 1.50 -11.47
CA LEU A 93 -27.16 1.15 -10.91
C LEU A 93 -28.28 1.48 -11.88
N ASP A 94 -28.27 2.66 -12.50
CA ASP A 94 -29.27 3.05 -13.51
C ASP A 94 -29.29 2.10 -14.73
N ALA A 95 -28.10 1.63 -15.16
CA ALA A 95 -27.99 0.66 -16.23
C ALA A 95 -28.58 -0.71 -15.84
N ILE A 96 -28.35 -1.16 -14.60
CA ILE A 96 -28.92 -2.40 -14.07
C ILE A 96 -30.44 -2.28 -13.97
N ASP A 97 -30.96 -1.16 -13.46
CA ASP A 97 -32.40 -0.93 -13.33
C ASP A 97 -33.09 -0.90 -14.70
N SER A 98 -32.43 -0.31 -15.71
CA SER A 98 -32.92 -0.32 -17.09
C SER A 98 -32.98 -1.74 -17.66
N TRP A 99 -31.94 -2.55 -17.46
CA TRP A 99 -31.92 -3.95 -17.88
C TRP A 99 -32.99 -4.79 -17.18
N LEU A 100 -33.24 -4.55 -15.88
CA LEU A 100 -34.29 -5.21 -15.14
C LEU A 100 -35.67 -4.84 -15.68
N ALA A 101 -35.92 -3.57 -15.99
CA ALA A 101 -37.17 -3.13 -16.59
C ALA A 101 -37.41 -3.74 -17.98
N GLU A 102 -36.38 -3.82 -18.81
CA GLU A 102 -36.44 -4.51 -20.12
C GLU A 102 -36.72 -6.02 -19.95
N PHE A 103 -36.10 -6.67 -18.97
CA PHE A 103 -36.32 -8.09 -18.69
C PHE A 103 -37.75 -8.36 -18.18
N GLU A 104 -38.28 -7.52 -17.28
CA GLU A 104 -39.63 -7.66 -16.77
C GLU A 104 -40.71 -7.40 -17.83
N THR A 105 -40.49 -6.43 -18.72
CA THR A 105 -41.41 -6.12 -19.83
C THR A 105 -41.39 -7.21 -20.91
N GLY A 106 -40.22 -7.79 -21.20
CA GLY A 106 -40.08 -8.95 -22.09
C GLY A 106 -40.78 -10.21 -21.55
N LYS A 107 -40.78 -10.43 -20.22
CA LYS A 107 -41.49 -11.55 -19.58
C LYS A 107 -43.01 -11.39 -19.56
N LYS A 108 -43.52 -10.17 -19.71
CA LYS A 108 -44.96 -9.86 -19.68
C LYS A 108 -45.61 -9.86 -21.07
N SER A 109 -44.80 -9.86 -22.13
CA SER A 109 -45.21 -9.82 -23.54
C SER A 109 -45.02 -11.14 -24.29
N ALA A 110 -44.53 -12.19 -23.61
CA ALA A 110 -44.50 -13.59 -24.03
C ALA A 110 -45.53 -14.41 -23.24
#